data_AF-A0A326GHR4-F1
#
_entry.id   AF-A0A326GHR4-F1
#
_cell.length_a   1.000
_cell.length_b   1.000
_cell.length_c   1.000
_cell.angle_alpha   90.00
_cell.angle_beta   90.00
_cell.angle_gamma   90.00
#
_symmetry.space_group_name_H-M   'P 1'
#
loop_
_entity.id
_entity.type
_entity.pdbx_description
1 polymer ?
#
loop_
_entity_poly.entity_id
_entity_poly.type
_entity_poly.pdbx_seq_one_letter_code
_entity_poly.pdbx_strand_id
1 'polypeptide(L)'
;MTAVDGAEGTPTIGEALDAADAGTSTTQEQVPQDDGAMAKPMPGYANLSVSEVRYCLAEDVRIAAQKVELDGLQYSDVDRFNRNVDGFNDAVNDYNSRCVNRSIMSSDRPLAMSQVEQQRSQLQAEGRDRVQ
;
A
#
# COMPACT_ATOMS: atom_id res chain seq x y z
N MET A 1 -3.69 -55.16 -54.10
CA MET A 1 -5.15 -55.41 -54.13
C MET A 1 -5.83 -54.05 -54.29
N THR A 2 -6.77 -54.02 -55.21
CA THR A 2 -7.42 -52.89 -55.89
C THR A 2 -8.41 -52.10 -55.04
N ALA A 3 -8.50 -50.78 -55.34
CA ALA A 3 -9.64 -49.85 -55.24
C ALA A 3 -10.24 -49.60 -53.84
N VAL A 4 -10.76 -48.41 -53.51
CA VAL A 4 -11.63 -47.55 -54.30
C VAL A 4 -11.59 -46.10 -53.80
N ASP A 5 -11.65 -45.17 -54.76
CA ASP A 5 -11.99 -43.76 -54.63
C ASP A 5 -13.38 -43.54 -54.03
N GLY A 6 -13.61 -42.38 -53.40
CA GLY A 6 -14.93 -42.07 -52.84
C GLY A 6 -15.12 -40.64 -52.32
N ALA A 7 -15.15 -39.69 -53.25
CA ALA A 7 -16.02 -38.51 -53.31
C ALA A 7 -16.07 -37.50 -52.13
N GLU A 8 -15.47 -36.34 -52.44
CA GLU A 8 -15.95 -34.96 -52.30
C GLU A 8 -17.26 -34.67 -51.53
N GLY A 9 -17.18 -33.64 -50.69
CA GLY A 9 -18.34 -32.92 -50.18
C GLY A 9 -17.92 -31.79 -49.26
N THR A 10 -17.63 -30.62 -49.80
CA THR A 10 -17.62 -29.38 -49.02
C THR A 10 -19.06 -28.86 -48.94
N PRO A 11 -19.62 -28.62 -47.75
CA PRO A 11 -20.75 -27.72 -47.60
C PRO A 11 -20.30 -26.44 -46.88
N THR A 12 -20.20 -25.39 -47.70
CA THR A 12 -20.74 -24.04 -47.46
C THR A 12 -21.13 -23.65 -46.03
N ILE A 13 -20.48 -22.57 -45.59
CA ILE A 13 -20.99 -21.49 -44.72
C ILE A 13 -22.52 -21.37 -44.70
N GLY A 14 -23.11 -21.65 -43.53
CA GLY A 14 -24.45 -21.26 -43.16
C GLY A 14 -24.41 -20.74 -41.73
N GLU A 15 -24.65 -19.43 -41.57
CA GLU A 15 -24.93 -18.81 -40.29
C GLU A 15 -26.07 -19.55 -39.57
N ALA A 16 -25.77 -20.04 -38.38
CA ALA A 16 -26.76 -20.36 -37.36
C ALA A 16 -26.31 -19.68 -36.06
N LEU A 17 -26.87 -18.49 -35.84
CA LEU A 17 -26.96 -17.86 -34.53
C LEU A 17 -27.94 -18.70 -33.70
N ASP A 18 -27.49 -19.31 -32.61
CA ASP A 18 -27.99 -19.05 -31.24
C ASP A 18 -27.48 -20.06 -30.18
N ALA A 19 -27.18 -19.49 -29.01
CA ALA A 19 -27.20 -20.05 -27.65
C ALA A 19 -26.49 -21.36 -27.27
N ALA A 20 -25.34 -21.21 -26.60
CA ALA A 20 -25.01 -21.90 -25.34
C ALA A 20 -23.92 -21.07 -24.63
N ASP A 21 -24.31 -20.03 -23.90
CA ASP A 21 -24.41 -20.06 -22.43
C ASP A 21 -23.57 -21.16 -21.75
N ALA A 22 -22.27 -20.91 -21.70
CA ALA A 22 -21.43 -21.37 -20.62
C ALA A 22 -20.55 -20.19 -20.22
N GLY A 23 -21.21 -19.16 -19.66
CA GLY A 23 -20.54 -18.16 -18.86
C GLY A 23 -19.86 -18.88 -17.70
N THR A 24 -18.61 -19.29 -17.90
CA THR A 24 -17.68 -19.53 -16.80
C THR A 24 -17.49 -18.17 -16.14
N SER A 25 -18.45 -17.82 -15.28
CA SER A 25 -18.31 -16.75 -14.31
C SER A 25 -17.23 -17.25 -13.35
N THR A 26 -15.97 -16.98 -13.71
CA THR A 26 -14.90 -16.91 -12.73
C THR A 26 -15.35 -15.88 -11.72
N THR A 27 -15.91 -16.38 -10.61
CA THR A 27 -15.92 -15.65 -9.36
C THR A 27 -14.45 -15.41 -9.02
N GLN A 28 -13.88 -14.36 -9.60
CA GLN A 28 -12.76 -13.67 -9.00
C GLN A 28 -13.29 -13.28 -7.63
N GLU A 29 -12.80 -13.97 -6.61
CA GLU A 29 -12.86 -13.50 -5.24
C GLU A 29 -12.40 -12.05 -5.28
N GLN A 30 -13.36 -11.12 -5.19
CA GLN A 30 -13.07 -9.70 -5.21
C GLN A 30 -12.29 -9.43 -3.94
N VAL A 31 -10.96 -9.51 -4.02
CA VAL A 31 -10.07 -8.98 -2.99
C VAL A 31 -10.50 -7.53 -2.83
N PRO A 32 -10.98 -7.11 -1.65
CA PRO A 32 -11.34 -5.72 -1.42
C PRO A 32 -10.19 -4.85 -1.93
N GLN A 33 -10.48 -3.95 -2.88
CA GLN A 33 -9.47 -3.01 -3.35
C GLN A 33 -9.13 -2.09 -2.18
N ASP A 34 -8.00 -2.36 -1.56
CA ASP A 34 -7.43 -1.54 -0.50
C ASP A 34 -6.94 -0.23 -1.12
N ASP A 35 -7.70 0.83 -0.85
CA ASP A 35 -7.62 2.16 -1.47
C ASP A 35 -6.39 2.99 -1.05
N GLY A 36 -5.48 2.41 -0.27
CA GLY A 36 -4.33 3.13 0.25
C GLY A 36 -4.61 3.87 1.56
N ALA A 37 -5.81 3.78 2.13
CA ALA A 37 -6.13 4.41 3.41
C ALA A 37 -5.21 3.93 4.55
N MET A 38 -4.82 4.86 5.41
CA MET A 38 -4.00 4.58 6.58
C MET A 38 -4.86 4.69 7.83
N ALA A 39 -4.84 3.67 8.68
CA ALA A 39 -5.52 3.69 9.96
C ALA A 39 -4.50 3.87 11.09
N LYS A 40 -4.69 4.87 11.93
CA LYS A 40 -3.81 5.09 13.08
C LYS A 40 -4.06 4.00 14.14
N PRO A 41 -3.07 3.17 14.51
CA PRO A 41 -3.27 2.10 15.48
C PRO A 41 -3.58 2.64 16.87
N MET A 42 -4.37 1.94 17.68
CA MET A 42 -4.47 2.22 19.12
C MET A 42 -3.09 2.00 19.79
N PRO A 43 -2.70 2.81 20.80
CA PRO A 43 -1.47 2.57 21.56
C PRO A 43 -1.50 1.21 22.29
N GLY A 44 -0.33 0.60 22.51
CA GLY A 44 -0.20 -0.67 23.24
C GLY A 44 0.16 -1.86 22.35
N TYR A 45 -0.25 -3.07 22.73
CA TYR A 45 0.14 -4.32 22.06
C TYR A 45 -1.05 -4.94 21.32
N ALA A 46 -0.95 -5.12 20.01
CA ALA A 46 -1.90 -5.90 19.20
C ALA A 46 -1.28 -6.32 17.85
N ASN A 47 -1.93 -7.27 17.17
CA ASN A 47 -1.71 -7.51 15.75
C ASN A 47 -2.27 -6.32 14.94
N LEU A 48 -1.50 -5.81 13.99
CA LEU A 48 -1.94 -4.72 13.12
C LEU A 48 -2.66 -5.25 11.88
N SER A 49 -3.71 -4.56 11.46
CA SER A 49 -4.26 -4.69 10.11
C SER A 49 -3.30 -4.13 9.05
N VAL A 50 -3.48 -4.50 7.78
CA VAL A 50 -2.70 -3.94 6.65
C VAL A 50 -2.70 -2.40 6.67
N SER A 51 -3.85 -1.77 6.91
CA SER A 51 -4.00 -0.31 6.94
C SER A 51 -3.24 0.35 8.09
N GLU A 52 -3.13 -0.33 9.23
CA GLU A 52 -2.35 0.10 10.39
C GLU A 52 -0.84 -0.11 10.19
N VAL A 53 -0.45 -1.20 9.51
CA VAL A 53 0.93 -1.41 9.08
C VAL A 53 1.36 -0.29 8.13
N ARG A 54 0.50 0.07 7.17
CA ARG A 54 0.74 1.17 6.23
C ARG A 54 0.93 2.49 6.98
N TYR A 55 0.09 2.77 7.98
CA TYR A 55 0.27 3.96 8.82
C TYR A 55 1.65 3.98 9.49
N CYS A 56 2.06 2.88 10.14
CA CYS A 56 3.35 2.83 10.82
C CYS A 56 4.53 3.00 9.86
N LEU A 57 4.51 2.32 8.70
CA LEU A 57 5.55 2.48 7.68
C LEU A 57 5.58 3.91 7.11
N ALA A 58 4.43 4.54 6.90
CA ALA A 58 4.36 5.90 6.43
C ALA A 58 4.86 6.91 7.47
N GLU A 59 4.56 6.68 8.75
CA GLU A 59 5.01 7.54 9.83
C GLU A 59 6.53 7.47 10.05
N ASP A 60 7.15 6.30 9.85
CA ASP A 60 8.60 6.14 9.83
C ASP A 60 9.25 7.02 8.74
N VAL A 61 8.67 7.06 7.53
CA VAL A 61 9.13 7.95 6.44
C VAL A 61 8.99 9.43 6.82
N ARG A 62 7.86 9.82 7.42
CA ARG A 62 7.62 11.22 7.84
C ARG A 62 8.59 11.66 8.92
N ILE A 63 8.79 10.84 9.96
CA ILE A 63 9.71 11.11 11.07
C ILE A 63 11.15 11.21 10.54
N ALA A 64 11.56 10.31 9.64
CA ALA A 64 12.88 10.36 9.02
C ALA A 64 13.09 11.68 8.23
N ALA A 65 12.09 12.11 7.46
CA ALA A 65 12.17 13.37 6.72
C ALA A 65 12.15 14.60 7.63
N GLN A 66 11.34 14.59 8.68
CA GLN A 66 11.32 15.63 9.72
C GLN A 66 12.69 15.77 10.39
N LYS A 67 13.35 14.64 10.70
CA LYS A 67 14.69 14.63 11.28
C LYS A 67 15.71 15.31 10.37
N VAL A 68 15.69 15.02 9.08
CA VAL A 68 16.60 15.65 8.10
C VAL A 68 16.45 17.17 8.10
N GLU A 69 15.21 17.66 8.10
CA GLU A 69 14.93 19.10 8.11
C GLU A 69 15.35 19.75 9.43
N LEU A 70 15.07 19.08 10.56
CA LEU A 70 15.49 19.53 11.89
C LEU A 70 17.01 19.63 12.04
N ASP A 71 17.75 18.62 11.55
CA ASP A 71 19.21 18.60 11.58
C ASP A 71 19.83 19.74 10.75
N GLY A 72 19.09 20.29 9.78
CA GLY A 72 19.49 21.43 8.96
C GLY A 72 19.23 22.80 9.58
N LEU A 73 18.49 22.88 10.69
CA LEU A 73 18.18 24.17 11.33
C LEU A 73 19.42 24.79 11.97
N GLN A 74 19.62 26.08 11.70
CA GLN A 74 20.63 26.87 12.42
C GLN A 74 20.10 27.29 13.79
N TYR A 75 20.95 27.18 14.81
CA TYR A 75 20.69 27.58 16.20
C TYR A 75 20.52 29.10 16.43
N SER A 76 20.30 29.88 15.37
CA SER A 76 20.10 31.33 15.44
C SER A 76 18.84 31.75 16.21
N ASP A 77 17.83 30.87 16.27
CA ASP A 77 16.61 31.04 17.07
C ASP A 77 16.42 29.78 17.93
N VAL A 78 16.87 29.86 19.18
CA VAL A 78 16.86 28.76 20.15
C VAL A 78 15.42 28.35 20.49
N ASP A 79 14.50 29.30 20.57
CA ASP A 79 13.11 29.00 20.90
C ASP A 79 12.42 28.26 19.76
N ARG A 80 12.67 28.69 18.51
CA ARG A 80 12.20 27.96 17.32
C ARG A 80 12.82 26.58 17.25
N PHE A 81 14.13 26.45 17.49
CA PHE A 81 14.79 25.15 17.49
C PHE A 81 14.17 24.21 18.52
N ASN A 82 14.03 24.65 19.77
CA ASN A 82 13.44 23.85 20.85
C ASN A 82 12.01 23.41 20.53
N ARG A 83 11.16 24.30 19.98
CA ARG A 83 9.80 23.91 19.55
C ARG A 83 9.80 22.81 18.49
N ASN A 84 10.73 22.84 17.54
CA ASN A 84 10.84 21.81 16.51
C ASN A 84 11.36 20.48 17.08
N VAL A 85 12.28 20.54 18.05
CA VAL A 85 12.74 19.35 18.79
C VAL A 85 11.58 18.74 19.60
N ASP A 86 10.78 19.54 20.28
CA ASP A 86 9.62 19.06 21.03
C ASP A 86 8.62 18.37 20.10
N GLY A 87 8.29 18.99 18.96
CA GLY A 87 7.39 18.40 17.96
C GLY A 87 7.95 17.11 17.34
N PHE A 88 9.26 17.01 17.16
CA PHE A 88 9.90 15.76 16.72
C PHE A 88 9.81 14.66 17.79
N ASN A 89 10.10 15.00 19.05
CA ASN A 89 10.01 14.06 20.16
C ASN A 89 8.57 13.55 20.35
N ASP A 90 7.57 14.42 20.22
CA ASP A 90 6.16 14.04 20.28
C ASP A 90 5.78 13.06 19.17
N ALA A 91 6.24 13.29 17.93
CA ALA A 91 6.02 12.38 16.82
C ALA A 91 6.68 11.00 17.06
N VAL A 92 7.93 11.00 17.54
CA VAL A 92 8.66 9.76 17.90
C VAL A 92 7.95 9.02 19.03
N ASN A 93 7.48 9.72 20.06
CA ASN A 93 6.75 9.11 21.18
C ASN A 93 5.42 8.49 20.73
N ASP A 94 4.65 9.17 19.89
CA ASP A 94 3.41 8.62 19.35
C ASP A 94 3.68 7.37 18.49
N TYR A 95 4.68 7.42 17.62
CA TYR A 95 5.14 6.27 16.84
C TYR A 95 5.56 5.10 17.73
N ASN A 96 6.42 5.34 18.72
CA ASN A 96 6.90 4.31 19.64
C ASN A 96 5.76 3.65 20.41
N SER A 97 4.76 4.43 20.84
CA SER A 97 3.60 3.92 21.59
C SER A 97 2.67 3.03 20.76
N ARG A 98 2.71 3.14 19.43
CA ARG A 98 1.78 2.48 18.51
C ARG A 98 2.42 1.41 17.63
N CYS A 99 3.67 1.60 17.21
CA CYS A 99 4.25 0.88 16.08
C CYS A 99 5.42 -0.04 16.44
N VAL A 100 6.24 0.29 17.45
CA VAL A 100 7.52 -0.40 17.69
C VAL A 100 7.36 -1.82 18.27
N ASN A 101 6.31 -2.07 19.06
CA ASN A 101 6.09 -3.35 19.72
C ASN A 101 4.87 -4.11 19.15
N ARG A 102 4.75 -4.21 17.83
CA ARG A 102 3.59 -4.82 17.17
C ARG A 102 3.96 -5.95 16.23
N SER A 103 3.09 -6.95 16.19
CA SER A 103 3.18 -8.05 15.25
C SER A 103 2.52 -7.66 13.94
N ILE A 104 3.26 -7.86 12.84
CA ILE A 104 2.81 -7.66 11.47
C ILE A 104 2.69 -9.05 10.83
N MET A 105 1.53 -9.38 10.28
CA MET A 105 1.36 -10.64 9.55
C MET A 105 2.29 -10.66 8.32
N SER A 106 2.99 -11.77 8.09
CA SER A 106 3.96 -11.88 6.99
C SER A 106 3.33 -11.67 5.61
N SER A 107 2.05 -12.03 5.44
CA SER A 107 1.26 -11.82 4.22
C SER A 107 0.99 -10.34 3.91
N ASP A 108 0.91 -9.51 4.94
CA ASP A 108 0.37 -8.16 4.85
C ASP A 108 1.47 -7.12 4.61
N ARG A 109 2.69 -7.44 5.07
CA ARG A 109 3.86 -6.57 4.97
C ARG A 109 4.19 -6.17 3.52
N PRO A 110 4.26 -7.06 2.52
CA PRO A 110 4.63 -6.69 1.16
C PRO A 110 3.64 -5.69 0.52
N LEU A 111 2.34 -5.91 0.75
CA LEU A 111 1.28 -5.03 0.23
C LEU A 111 1.40 -3.63 0.85
N ALA A 112 1.47 -3.56 2.19
CA ALA A 112 1.61 -2.29 2.89
C ALA A 112 2.89 -1.53 2.48
N MET A 113 4.02 -2.23 2.32
CA MET A 113 5.27 -1.62 1.85
C MET A 113 5.13 -1.06 0.44
N SER A 114 4.52 -1.80 -0.49
CA SER A 114 4.31 -1.33 -1.87
C SER A 114 3.47 -0.06 -1.91
N GLN A 115 2.39 0.01 -1.13
CA GLN A 115 1.51 1.19 -1.12
C GLN A 115 2.16 2.41 -0.45
N VAL A 116 2.95 2.22 0.61
CA VAL A 116 3.74 3.32 1.20
C VAL A 116 4.78 3.83 0.20
N GLU A 117 5.45 2.94 -0.53
CA GLU A 117 6.49 3.35 -1.48
C GLU A 117 5.90 4.18 -2.63
N GLN A 118 4.69 3.87 -3.09
CA GLN A 118 3.98 4.68 -4.09
C GLN A 118 3.71 6.12 -3.63
N GLN A 119 3.58 6.34 -2.31
CA GLN A 119 3.31 7.64 -1.71
C GLN A 119 4.55 8.30 -1.11
N ARG A 120 5.74 7.70 -1.23
CA ARG A 120 6.94 8.07 -0.48
C ARG A 120 7.30 9.55 -0.59
N SER A 121 7.26 10.10 -1.79
CA SER A 121 7.64 11.51 -2.03
C SER A 121 6.72 12.48 -1.29
N GLN A 122 5.42 12.21 -1.29
CA GLN A 122 4.42 12.98 -0.54
C GLN A 122 4.67 12.85 0.97
N LEU A 123 4.87 11.63 1.47
CA LEU A 123 5.14 11.39 2.89
C LEU A 123 6.40 12.11 3.38
N GLN A 124 7.45 12.17 2.56
CA GLN A 124 8.64 12.93 2.88
C GLN A 124 8.38 14.44 2.92
N ALA A 125 7.53 14.96 2.02
CA ALA A 125 7.12 16.37 2.06
C ALA A 125 6.35 16.66 3.34
N GLU A 126 5.34 15.85 3.67
CA GLU A 126 4.58 15.96 4.92
C GLU A 126 5.48 15.93 6.17
N GLY A 127 6.54 15.12 6.15
CA GLY A 127 7.52 15.06 7.24
C GLY A 127 8.35 16.33 7.38
N ARG A 128 8.85 16.87 6.26
CA ARG A 128 9.60 18.15 6.27
C ARG A 128 8.72 19.31 6.72
N ASP A 129 7.47 19.35 6.28
CA ASP A 129 6.50 20.41 6.59
C ASP A 129 6.13 20.48 8.08
N ARG A 130 6.49 19.47 8.89
CA ARG A 130 6.34 19.51 10.36
C ARG A 130 7.35 20.45 11.02
N VAL A 131 8.45 20.78 10.34
CA VAL A 131 9.47 21.71 10.84
C VAL A 131 9.10 23.12 10.40
N GLN A 132 8.95 24.04 11.36
CA GLN A 132 8.53 25.42 11.15
C GLN A 132 9.62 26.42 11.52
#